data_AF-A0A800FWR7-F1
#
_entry.id   AF-A0A800FWR7-F1
#
_cell.length_a   1.000
_cell.length_b   1.000
_cell.length_c   1.000
_cell.angle_alpha   90.00
_cell.angle_beta   90.00
_cell.angle_gamma   90.00
#
_symmetry.space_group_name_H-M   'P 1'
#
loop_
_entity.id
_entity.type
_entity.pdbx_description
1 polymer ?
#
loop_
_entity_poly.entity_id
_entity_poly.type
_entity_poly.pdbx_seq_one_letter_code
_entity_poly.pdbx_strand_id
1 'polypeptide(L)'
;MRKSLDSQRSSAKLSYSIHENTRSCFMKKVRCNISVAIGFHVLVPLVFLAGCAEATSAQEAKAKVTEEVRAIQTYPFSNPNPVPILTEDYRLYPYHRFEGYAHESQRKEWKVVKLENEWIELWILPEVGGKIWGARVKKTGNEFIYRNEVMKFRNIALRGPWTSGGIEFNFGVIGHAPSTASPVDYITRENEDGSVSVIVGAMDLPSRTHWRVEVRLPSDRAYFETRVLWRNPTTQEQAYYNWMTAAAFAQDDLVMTIPGNTYLGHPGERYDWPIDDQGRLLSAYRENAFGGNKSFHVVGEMNDFFGGYYKSDDYGFGHWSKYGDMPGQKLWLWALSRQGGIWEDLL
;
A
#
# COMPACT_ATOMS: atom_id res chain seq x y z
N MET A 1 20.83 -20.49 25.56
CA MET A 1 21.37 -20.18 24.22
C MET A 1 20.24 -19.70 23.33
N ARG A 2 20.00 -18.38 23.29
CA ARG A 2 19.09 -17.75 22.32
C ARG A 2 19.86 -17.61 21.01
N LYS A 3 19.57 -18.44 20.00
CA LYS A 3 19.99 -18.15 18.62
C LYS A 3 19.25 -16.90 18.17
N SER A 4 19.96 -15.96 17.55
CA SER A 4 19.39 -14.71 17.06
C SER A 4 18.28 -14.98 16.04
N LEU A 5 17.17 -14.29 16.23
CA LEU A 5 15.99 -14.30 15.35
C LEU A 5 16.23 -13.53 14.02
N ASP A 6 17.47 -13.14 13.72
CA ASP A 6 17.81 -12.25 12.60
C ASP A 6 18.18 -12.97 11.29
N SER A 7 18.42 -14.28 11.28
CA SER A 7 18.98 -14.95 10.09
C SER A 7 17.95 -15.57 9.13
N GLN A 8 16.64 -15.33 9.30
CA GLN A 8 15.60 -15.92 8.44
C GLN A 8 14.56 -14.93 7.88
N ARG A 9 14.72 -13.62 8.09
CA ARG A 9 13.89 -12.62 7.40
C ARG A 9 14.37 -12.48 5.95
N SER A 10 13.87 -13.35 5.08
CA SER A 10 14.13 -13.26 3.65
C SER A 10 13.67 -11.90 3.12
N SER A 11 14.41 -11.36 2.15
CA SER A 11 13.97 -10.22 1.34
C SER A 11 12.55 -10.44 0.76
N ALA A 12 11.82 -9.37 0.47
CA ALA A 12 10.53 -9.49 -0.21
C ALA A 12 10.71 -10.04 -1.64
N LYS A 13 10.41 -11.33 -1.80
CA LYS A 13 10.20 -11.95 -3.12
C LYS A 13 8.77 -11.84 -3.65
N LEU A 14 7.94 -11.10 -2.92
CA LEU A 14 6.50 -11.10 -3.02
C LEU A 14 6.00 -9.66 -3.00
N SER A 15 5.23 -9.32 -4.02
CA SER A 15 4.36 -8.15 -3.97
C SER A 15 2.94 -8.56 -4.34
N TYR A 16 1.99 -7.86 -3.76
CA TYR A 16 0.58 -7.99 -4.08
C TYR A 16 0.02 -6.61 -4.35
N SER A 17 -0.93 -6.50 -5.25
CA SER A 17 -1.44 -5.20 -5.66
C SER A 17 -2.96 -5.21 -5.74
N ILE A 18 -3.54 -4.02 -5.55
CA ILE A 18 -4.97 -3.74 -5.79
C ILE A 18 -5.15 -2.69 -6.87
N HIS A 19 -6.09 -2.91 -7.81
CA HIS A 19 -6.51 -1.91 -8.78
C HIS A 19 -7.75 -1.18 -8.27
N GLU A 20 -7.67 0.15 -8.14
CA GLU A 20 -8.79 1.00 -7.78
C GLU A 20 -9.48 1.60 -9.00
N ASN A 21 -10.79 1.80 -8.89
CA ASN A 21 -11.64 2.46 -9.86
C ASN A 21 -12.15 3.76 -9.24
N THR A 22 -11.62 4.91 -9.66
CA THR A 22 -12.09 6.21 -9.15
C THR A 22 -13.48 6.53 -9.67
N ARG A 23 -14.51 6.45 -8.82
CA ARG A 23 -15.86 6.93 -9.17
C ARG A 23 -15.88 8.46 -9.22
N SER A 24 -16.35 9.02 -10.32
CA SER A 24 -16.75 10.44 -10.40
C SER A 24 -17.95 10.66 -9.47
N CYS A 25 -17.76 11.45 -8.41
CA CYS A 25 -18.80 11.73 -7.42
C CYS A 25 -19.78 12.79 -7.97
N PHE A 26 -20.89 12.37 -8.56
CA PHE A 26 -22.05 13.24 -8.75
C PHE A 26 -22.81 13.36 -7.42
N MET A 27 -22.73 14.52 -6.78
CA MET A 27 -23.51 14.85 -5.57
C MET A 27 -25.02 14.79 -5.86
N LYS A 28 -25.71 13.73 -5.45
CA LYS A 28 -27.16 13.75 -5.29
C LYS A 28 -27.49 14.40 -3.94
N LYS A 29 -28.10 15.59 -3.96
CA LYS A 29 -28.73 16.22 -2.80
C LYS A 29 -29.83 15.30 -2.26
N VAL A 30 -29.62 14.72 -1.09
CA VAL A 30 -30.70 14.06 -0.31
C VAL A 30 -31.30 15.12 0.60
N ARG A 31 -32.58 15.47 0.36
CA ARG A 31 -33.37 16.29 1.29
C ARG A 31 -33.92 15.37 2.38
N CYS A 32 -33.57 15.66 3.63
CA CYS A 32 -34.13 15.01 4.82
C CYS A 32 -35.44 15.73 5.19
N ASN A 33 -36.58 15.03 5.14
CA ASN A 33 -37.84 15.52 5.69
C ASN A 33 -38.01 14.90 7.09
N ILE A 34 -37.94 15.73 8.12
CA ILE A 34 -38.27 15.36 9.50
C ILE A 34 -39.75 15.69 9.73
N SER A 35 -40.58 14.67 9.91
CA SER A 35 -41.94 14.85 10.44
C SER A 35 -41.88 14.73 11.96
N VAL A 36 -42.28 15.82 12.65
CA VAL A 36 -42.44 15.86 14.10
C VAL A 36 -43.88 15.42 14.43
N ALA A 37 -44.02 14.31 15.16
CA ALA A 37 -45.28 13.92 15.78
C ALA A 37 -45.30 14.41 17.22
N ILE A 38 -46.30 15.23 17.56
CA ILE A 38 -46.53 15.77 18.91
C ILE A 38 -47.40 14.76 19.67
N GLY A 39 -46.81 14.09 20.66
CA GLY A 39 -47.51 13.24 21.62
C GLY A 39 -47.49 13.88 23.01
N PHE A 40 -48.67 14.16 23.57
CA PHE A 40 -48.88 14.63 24.93
C PHE A 40 -48.72 13.48 25.92
N HIS A 41 -47.76 13.55 26.85
CA HIS A 41 -47.76 12.71 28.06
C HIS A 41 -47.30 13.49 29.31
N VAL A 42 -48.27 13.59 30.23
CA VAL A 42 -48.25 13.61 31.71
C VAL A 42 -46.90 13.85 32.40
N LEU A 43 -46.83 14.98 33.12
CA LEU A 43 -45.77 15.30 34.09
C LEU A 43 -45.83 14.39 35.33
N VAL A 44 -44.73 13.71 35.64
CA VAL A 44 -44.42 13.15 36.96
C VAL A 44 -43.17 13.88 37.47
N PRO A 45 -43.13 14.39 38.71
CA PRO A 45 -41.95 15.07 39.22
C PRO A 45 -40.89 14.04 39.60
N LEU A 46 -39.88 13.86 38.74
CA LEU A 46 -38.66 13.14 39.11
C LEU A 46 -37.77 14.07 39.94
N VAL A 47 -37.52 13.67 41.18
CA VAL A 47 -36.52 14.26 42.07
C VAL A 47 -35.14 14.10 41.42
N PHE A 48 -34.56 15.19 40.94
CA PHE A 48 -33.17 15.23 40.48
C PHE A 48 -32.23 15.19 41.69
N LEU A 49 -31.74 13.99 42.04
CA LEU A 49 -30.50 13.87 42.79
C LEU A 49 -29.34 14.28 41.87
N ALA A 50 -28.76 15.44 42.13
CA ALA A 50 -27.51 15.87 41.54
C ALA A 50 -26.37 14.98 42.07
N GLY A 51 -26.23 13.79 41.48
CA GLY A 51 -25.00 13.01 41.59
C GLY A 51 -23.92 13.71 40.77
N CYS A 52 -22.90 14.26 41.43
CA CYS A 52 -21.64 14.58 40.79
C CYS A 52 -21.05 13.28 40.25
N ALA A 53 -21.43 12.92 39.03
CA ALA A 53 -20.64 11.99 38.23
C ALA A 53 -19.35 12.74 37.88
N GLU A 54 -18.29 12.45 38.63
CA GLU A 54 -16.94 12.65 38.11
C GLU A 54 -16.86 11.84 36.81
N ALA A 55 -17.10 12.52 35.70
CA ALA A 55 -16.68 12.04 34.41
C ALA A 55 -15.15 11.99 34.49
N THR A 56 -14.61 10.85 34.91
CA THR A 56 -13.27 10.44 34.49
C THR A 56 -13.27 10.61 32.98
N SER A 57 -12.61 11.66 32.50
CA SER A 57 -12.32 11.75 31.08
C SER A 57 -11.43 10.54 30.81
N ALA A 58 -12.04 9.49 30.25
CA ALA A 58 -11.28 8.53 29.49
C ALA A 58 -10.52 9.38 28.49
N GLN A 59 -9.22 9.50 28.68
CA GLN A 59 -8.37 10.21 27.76
C GLN A 59 -8.57 9.51 26.42
N GLU A 60 -9.37 10.12 25.54
CA GLU A 60 -9.71 9.53 24.25
C GLU A 60 -8.41 9.05 23.63
N ALA A 61 -8.33 7.76 23.31
CA ALA A 61 -7.13 7.18 22.75
C ALA A 61 -6.90 7.87 21.39
N LYS A 62 -6.01 8.86 21.35
CA LYS A 62 -5.71 9.59 20.12
C LYS A 62 -4.61 8.86 19.36
N ALA A 63 -4.84 8.65 18.07
CA ALA A 63 -3.73 8.33 17.18
C ALA A 63 -2.79 9.55 17.12
N LYS A 64 -1.52 9.31 16.82
CA LYS A 64 -0.47 10.33 16.78
C LYS A 64 0.23 10.33 15.44
N VAL A 65 0.54 11.52 14.95
CA VAL A 65 1.40 11.74 13.79
C VAL A 65 2.66 12.48 14.23
N THR A 66 3.82 11.99 13.82
CA THR A 66 5.11 12.63 14.12
C THR A 66 6.00 12.62 12.89
N GLU A 67 6.77 13.68 12.69
CA GLU A 67 7.82 13.73 11.67
C GLU A 67 9.19 13.53 12.31
N GLU A 68 10.01 12.70 11.69
CA GLU A 68 11.37 12.44 12.14
C GLU A 68 12.32 12.29 10.94
N VAL A 69 13.60 12.50 11.20
CA VAL A 69 14.67 12.18 10.24
C VAL A 69 15.29 10.87 10.66
N ARG A 70 15.30 9.89 9.75
CA ARG A 70 15.96 8.60 9.95
C ARG A 70 17.15 8.46 9.01
N ALA A 71 18.31 8.15 9.56
CA ALA A 71 19.43 7.69 8.76
C ALA A 71 19.18 6.23 8.36
N ILE A 72 19.13 5.95 7.06
CA ILE A 72 18.88 4.62 6.49
C ILE A 72 20.02 4.26 5.55
N GLN A 73 20.46 3.00 5.60
CA GLN A 73 21.47 2.50 4.68
C GLN A 73 20.92 2.56 3.26
N THR A 74 21.56 3.30 2.37
CA THR A 74 21.01 3.64 1.06
C THR A 74 22.02 3.36 -0.04
N TYR A 75 21.60 2.65 -1.07
CA TYR A 75 22.33 2.57 -2.34
C TYR A 75 21.66 3.56 -3.31
N PRO A 76 22.21 4.78 -3.47
CA PRO A 76 21.57 5.82 -4.26
C PRO A 76 21.54 5.49 -5.75
N PHE A 77 20.69 6.20 -6.47
CA PHE A 77 20.71 6.30 -7.93
C PHE A 77 21.23 7.67 -8.36
N SER A 78 21.74 7.78 -9.58
CA SER A 78 22.34 8.99 -10.13
C SER A 78 22.21 9.02 -11.67
N ASN A 79 22.91 9.96 -12.30
CA ASN A 79 23.03 10.08 -13.77
C ASN A 79 21.65 10.16 -14.44
N PRO A 80 20.88 11.24 -14.19
CA PRO A 80 19.70 11.52 -15.00
C PRO A 80 20.13 11.73 -16.45
N ASN A 81 19.53 10.99 -17.38
CA ASN A 81 19.82 11.15 -18.80
C ASN A 81 19.39 12.56 -19.24
N PRO A 82 20.28 13.36 -19.86
CA PRO A 82 19.92 14.71 -20.30
C PRO A 82 18.91 14.71 -21.45
N VAL A 83 18.76 13.59 -22.16
CA VAL A 83 17.76 13.40 -23.21
C VAL A 83 16.45 12.93 -22.56
N PRO A 84 15.32 13.60 -22.83
CA PRO A 84 14.02 13.11 -22.39
C PRO A 84 13.77 11.70 -22.90
N ILE A 85 13.06 10.88 -22.12
CA ILE A 85 12.75 9.48 -22.44
C ILE A 85 11.86 9.32 -23.69
N LEU A 86 11.48 10.42 -24.36
CA LEU A 86 10.59 10.48 -25.52
C LEU A 86 10.94 9.46 -26.63
N THR A 87 12.23 9.24 -26.89
CA THR A 87 12.71 8.32 -27.94
C THR A 87 12.65 6.85 -27.51
N GLU A 88 12.58 6.57 -26.21
CA GLU A 88 12.47 5.21 -25.65
C GLU A 88 11.01 4.86 -25.33
N ASP A 89 10.30 5.79 -24.67
CA ASP A 89 8.89 5.67 -24.31
C ASP A 89 8.21 7.05 -24.34
N TYR A 90 7.51 7.33 -25.44
CA TYR A 90 6.82 8.61 -25.64
C TYR A 90 5.73 8.88 -24.60
N ARG A 91 5.19 7.83 -23.94
CA ARG A 91 4.14 7.95 -22.92
C ARG A 91 4.66 8.61 -21.64
N LEU A 92 5.98 8.68 -21.47
CA LEU A 92 6.64 9.19 -20.27
C LEU A 92 7.25 10.58 -20.47
N TYR A 93 7.14 11.19 -21.64
CA TYR A 93 7.54 12.59 -21.83
C TYR A 93 6.74 13.49 -20.85
N PRO A 94 7.37 14.45 -20.14
CA PRO A 94 8.72 15.01 -20.33
C PRO A 94 9.80 14.44 -19.40
N TYR A 95 9.61 13.25 -18.82
CA TYR A 95 10.60 12.68 -17.90
C TYR A 95 11.91 12.30 -18.59
N HIS A 96 12.94 12.10 -17.78
CA HIS A 96 14.17 11.41 -18.12
C HIS A 96 14.29 10.10 -17.32
N ARG A 97 15.16 9.22 -17.80
CA ARG A 97 15.57 7.98 -17.12
C ARG A 97 16.80 8.22 -16.25
N PHE A 98 16.96 7.44 -15.18
CA PHE A 98 18.21 7.39 -14.41
C PHE A 98 19.00 6.13 -14.77
N GLU A 99 20.29 6.30 -14.98
CA GLU A 99 21.19 5.24 -15.47
C GLU A 99 22.24 4.81 -14.43
N GLY A 100 22.47 5.63 -13.40
CA GLY A 100 23.42 5.33 -12.33
C GLY A 100 22.75 4.63 -11.15
N TYR A 101 23.33 3.52 -10.69
CA TYR A 101 22.90 2.81 -9.49
C TYR A 101 24.14 2.39 -8.69
N ALA A 102 24.21 2.83 -7.43
CA ALA A 102 25.38 2.57 -6.62
C ALA A 102 25.50 1.09 -6.24
N HIS A 103 26.74 0.60 -6.30
CA HIS A 103 27.15 -0.72 -5.78
C HIS A 103 27.48 -0.69 -4.29
N GLU A 104 27.94 0.46 -3.80
CA GLU A 104 28.21 0.70 -2.40
C GLU A 104 27.08 1.53 -1.78
N SER A 105 26.93 1.37 -0.48
CA SER A 105 25.87 2.05 0.27
C SER A 105 26.43 3.11 1.18
N GLN A 106 25.64 4.15 1.40
CA GLN A 106 25.94 5.25 2.31
C GLN A 106 24.80 5.45 3.30
N ARG A 107 25.11 5.98 4.47
CA ARG A 107 24.09 6.46 5.41
C ARG A 107 23.49 7.74 4.82
N LYS A 108 22.20 7.71 4.52
CA LYS A 108 21.46 8.87 4.05
C LYS A 108 20.32 9.16 5.01
N GLU A 109 20.16 10.44 5.33
CA GLU A 109 19.02 10.94 6.10
C GLU A 109 17.79 11.02 5.20
N TRP A 110 16.68 10.49 5.70
CA TRP A 110 15.38 10.50 5.05
C TRP A 110 14.33 11.04 6.00
N LYS A 111 13.45 11.87 5.47
CA LYS A 111 12.25 12.28 6.19
C LYS A 111 11.26 11.13 6.26
N VAL A 112 10.83 10.82 7.49
CA VAL A 112 9.84 9.79 7.78
C VAL A 112 8.68 10.41 8.54
N VAL A 113 7.46 10.18 8.05
CA VAL A 113 6.24 10.51 8.80
C VAL A 113 5.72 9.23 9.44
N LYS A 114 5.63 9.21 10.76
CA LYS A 114 5.15 8.07 11.53
C LYS A 114 3.71 8.34 11.97
N LEU A 115 2.83 7.36 11.75
CA LEU A 115 1.51 7.29 12.37
C LEU A 115 1.49 6.15 13.39
N GLU A 116 0.90 6.38 14.56
CA GLU A 116 0.71 5.30 15.54
C GLU A 116 -0.53 5.47 16.42
N ASN A 117 -1.08 4.35 16.90
CA ASN A 117 -2.09 4.31 17.94
C ASN A 117 -1.71 3.22 18.98
N GLU A 118 -2.67 2.69 19.73
CA GLU A 118 -2.42 1.63 20.72
C GLU A 118 -1.93 0.32 20.05
N TRP A 119 -2.49 -0.03 18.89
CA TRP A 119 -2.30 -1.35 18.28
C TRP A 119 -1.21 -1.41 17.23
N ILE A 120 -1.12 -0.39 16.37
CA ILE A 120 -0.26 -0.41 15.19
C ILE A 120 0.55 0.88 15.04
N GLU A 121 1.63 0.77 14.29
CA GLU A 121 2.37 1.91 13.77
C GLU A 121 2.78 1.66 12.33
N LEU A 122 2.88 2.75 11.57
CA LEU A 122 3.28 2.74 10.17
C LEU A 122 4.13 3.97 9.84
N TRP A 123 4.98 3.81 8.84
CA TRP A 123 5.93 4.84 8.40
C TRP A 123 5.70 5.17 6.95
N ILE A 124 5.74 6.45 6.61
CA ILE A 124 5.57 6.98 5.26
C ILE A 124 6.87 7.69 4.87
N LEU A 125 7.30 7.51 3.62
CA LEU A 125 8.48 8.17 3.03
C LEU A 125 8.05 9.18 1.96
N PRO A 126 7.79 10.45 2.31
CA PRO A 126 7.45 11.49 1.33
C PRO A 126 8.51 11.67 0.24
N GLU A 127 9.78 11.43 0.56
CA GLU A 127 10.89 11.59 -0.38
C GLU A 127 11.05 10.42 -1.37
N VAL A 128 10.24 9.36 -1.21
CA VAL A 128 10.30 8.13 -2.03
C VAL A 128 8.89 7.77 -2.50
N GLY A 129 8.35 8.61 -3.38
CA GLY A 129 7.02 8.43 -3.97
C GLY A 129 5.87 8.58 -2.99
N GLY A 130 6.13 9.00 -1.75
CA GLY A 130 5.12 9.02 -0.67
C GLY A 130 4.73 7.63 -0.19
N LYS A 131 5.51 6.59 -0.53
CA LYS A 131 5.15 5.19 -0.20
C LYS A 131 4.97 5.01 1.30
N ILE A 132 4.03 4.14 1.68
CA ILE A 132 4.06 3.56 3.04
C ILE A 132 5.29 2.66 3.06
N TRP A 133 6.27 2.96 3.90
CA TRP A 133 7.51 2.20 3.99
C TRP A 133 7.33 0.86 4.71
N GLY A 134 6.43 0.81 5.68
CA GLY A 134 6.12 -0.40 6.44
C GLY A 134 5.04 -0.15 7.49
N ALA A 135 4.50 -1.23 8.04
CA ALA A 135 3.51 -1.19 9.11
C ALA A 135 3.60 -2.45 9.98
N ARG A 136 3.45 -2.29 11.30
CA ARG A 136 3.52 -3.41 12.24
C ARG A 136 2.52 -3.31 13.37
N VAL A 137 2.21 -4.47 13.95
CA VAL A 137 1.47 -4.60 15.20
C VAL A 137 2.44 -4.36 16.36
N LYS A 138 2.14 -3.40 17.24
CA LYS A 138 3.01 -2.98 18.35
C LYS A 138 3.21 -4.09 19.39
N LYS A 139 2.15 -4.85 19.69
CA LYS A 139 2.18 -5.91 20.71
C LYS A 139 3.10 -7.07 20.33
N THR A 140 3.07 -7.50 19.07
CA THR A 140 3.83 -8.67 18.60
C THR A 140 5.12 -8.29 17.88
N GLY A 141 5.19 -7.07 17.34
CA GLY A 141 6.26 -6.64 16.45
C GLY A 141 6.14 -7.16 15.02
N ASN A 142 5.08 -7.93 14.71
CA ASN A 142 4.88 -8.52 13.39
C ASN A 142 4.57 -7.43 12.36
N GLU A 143 5.33 -7.42 11.28
CA GLU A 143 5.13 -6.54 10.14
C GLU A 143 4.09 -7.17 9.20
N PHE A 144 2.96 -6.49 9.02
CA PHE A 144 1.92 -6.88 8.06
C PHE A 144 2.05 -6.14 6.73
N ILE A 145 2.94 -5.14 6.67
CA ILE A 145 3.50 -4.57 5.45
C ILE A 145 5.02 -4.69 5.59
N TYR A 146 5.66 -5.45 4.70
CA TYR A 146 7.10 -5.72 4.75
C TYR A 146 7.89 -4.41 4.63
N ARG A 147 8.81 -4.17 5.57
CA ARG A 147 9.69 -3.01 5.54
C ARG A 147 11.12 -3.45 5.25
N ASN A 148 11.71 -2.94 4.17
CA ASN A 148 13.14 -3.08 3.93
C ASN A 148 13.90 -1.98 4.69
N GLU A 149 14.76 -2.35 5.63
CA GLU A 149 15.62 -1.43 6.40
C GLU A 149 16.81 -0.89 5.58
N VAL A 150 16.91 -1.29 4.31
CA VAL A 150 17.87 -0.81 3.33
C VAL A 150 17.12 -0.18 2.14
N MET A 151 17.51 1.03 1.76
CA MET A 151 16.98 1.72 0.59
C MET A 151 17.89 1.48 -0.62
N LYS A 152 17.70 0.33 -1.27
CA LYS A 152 18.51 -0.09 -2.42
C LYS A 152 17.78 0.17 -3.72
N PHE A 153 18.10 1.28 -4.39
CA PHE A 153 17.42 1.63 -5.63
C PHE A 153 17.93 0.78 -6.81
N ARG A 154 17.02 0.21 -7.59
CA ARG A 154 17.32 -0.53 -8.82
C ARG A 154 16.41 -0.14 -9.97
N ASN A 155 16.82 -0.52 -11.17
CA ASN A 155 16.20 -0.16 -12.44
C ASN A 155 14.93 -0.99 -12.73
N ILE A 156 13.82 -0.66 -12.07
CA ILE A 156 12.51 -1.35 -12.21
C ILE A 156 11.37 -0.37 -12.52
N ALA A 157 11.37 0.84 -11.93
CA ALA A 157 10.31 1.82 -12.17
C ALA A 157 10.34 2.38 -13.60
N LEU A 158 9.28 3.06 -14.03
CA LEU A 158 9.19 3.66 -15.37
C LEU A 158 10.34 4.64 -15.67
N ARG A 159 10.86 5.35 -14.66
CA ARG A 159 12.07 6.19 -14.76
C ARG A 159 13.37 5.49 -14.37
N GLY A 160 13.28 4.23 -13.97
CA GLY A 160 14.38 3.40 -13.48
C GLY A 160 14.30 3.16 -11.97
N PRO A 161 14.62 4.13 -11.09
CA PRO A 161 14.82 3.87 -9.68
C PRO A 161 13.56 3.39 -8.95
N TRP A 162 13.69 2.27 -8.25
CA TRP A 162 12.65 1.61 -7.46
C TRP A 162 13.28 0.93 -6.24
N THR A 163 12.55 0.83 -5.13
CA THR A 163 12.99 0.13 -3.90
C THR A 163 11.96 -0.86 -3.41
N SER A 164 12.42 -1.99 -2.86
CA SER A 164 11.56 -3.02 -2.28
C SER A 164 10.91 -2.59 -0.97
N GLY A 165 9.86 -3.32 -0.59
CA GLY A 165 9.09 -3.09 0.62
C GLY A 165 8.01 -2.02 0.53
N GLY A 166 7.17 -1.98 1.56
CA GLY A 166 6.14 -0.99 1.72
C GLY A 166 4.90 -1.20 0.85
N ILE A 167 4.17 -0.11 0.64
CA ILE A 167 3.10 0.03 -0.34
C ILE A 167 3.49 1.16 -1.29
N GLU A 168 3.78 0.81 -2.54
CA GLU A 168 4.00 1.75 -3.63
C GLU A 168 2.67 2.19 -4.23
N PHE A 169 2.59 3.48 -4.57
CA PHE A 169 1.43 4.11 -5.17
C PHE A 169 1.65 4.33 -6.67
N ASN A 170 0.95 3.57 -7.49
CA ASN A 170 1.10 3.65 -8.95
C ASN A 170 -0.09 4.37 -9.58
N PHE A 171 0.17 5.41 -10.37
CA PHE A 171 -0.85 6.26 -10.99
C PHE A 171 -0.47 6.64 -12.42
N GLY A 172 -1.48 6.90 -13.26
CA GLY A 172 -1.32 7.50 -14.58
C GLY A 172 -0.98 6.48 -15.66
N VAL A 173 0.31 6.29 -15.95
CA VAL A 173 0.80 5.36 -16.98
C VAL A 173 0.97 3.96 -16.39
N ILE A 174 0.63 2.93 -17.19
CA ILE A 174 0.76 1.52 -16.79
C ILE A 174 2.22 1.21 -16.42
N GLY A 175 2.44 0.84 -15.15
CA GLY A 175 3.72 0.41 -14.63
C GLY A 175 4.00 0.93 -13.22
N HIS A 176 5.22 0.69 -12.75
CA HIS A 176 5.75 1.28 -11.53
C HIS A 176 5.98 2.79 -11.73
N ALA A 177 5.23 3.64 -11.01
CA ALA A 177 5.04 5.04 -11.37
C ALA A 177 6.34 5.84 -11.57
N PRO A 178 6.34 6.89 -12.41
CA PRO A 178 7.50 7.77 -12.57
C PRO A 178 7.90 8.48 -11.26
N SER A 179 6.97 8.67 -10.33
CA SER A 179 7.20 9.27 -9.03
C SER A 179 7.74 8.31 -7.97
N THR A 180 7.84 7.00 -8.23
CA THR A 180 8.15 5.96 -7.22
C THR A 180 9.36 6.30 -6.33
N ALA A 181 10.41 6.87 -6.90
CA ALA A 181 11.65 7.23 -6.18
C ALA A 181 11.87 8.73 -6.02
N SER A 182 10.89 9.56 -6.41
CA SER A 182 10.98 11.02 -6.34
C SER A 182 10.24 11.54 -5.11
N PRO A 183 10.66 12.69 -4.54
CA PRO A 183 9.87 13.37 -3.53
C PRO A 183 8.50 13.76 -4.05
N VAL A 184 7.50 13.68 -3.18
CA VAL A 184 6.13 14.12 -3.41
C VAL A 184 5.71 15.12 -2.34
N ASP A 185 4.67 15.90 -2.64
CA ASP A 185 4.08 16.79 -1.65
C ASP A 185 3.38 15.97 -0.56
N TYR A 186 3.39 16.44 0.67
CA TYR A 186 2.61 15.85 1.74
C TYR A 186 2.14 16.88 2.76
N ILE A 187 1.04 16.55 3.44
CA ILE A 187 0.56 17.25 4.64
C ILE A 187 0.14 16.23 5.70
N THR A 188 0.21 16.62 6.96
CA THR A 188 -0.30 15.83 8.08
C THR A 188 -1.56 16.48 8.65
N ARG A 189 -2.45 15.69 9.25
CA ARG A 189 -3.70 16.17 9.83
C ARG A 189 -4.10 15.35 11.05
N GLU A 190 -4.44 16.02 12.13
CA GLU A 190 -5.23 15.45 13.21
C GLU A 190 -6.72 15.69 12.89
N ASN A 191 -7.52 14.64 12.94
CA ASN A 191 -8.94 14.71 12.59
C ASN A 191 -9.81 14.85 13.85
N GLU A 192 -11.03 15.38 13.69
CA GLU A 192 -11.98 15.60 14.80
C GLU A 192 -12.37 14.30 15.53
N ASP A 193 -12.31 13.15 14.85
CA ASP A 193 -12.62 11.83 15.41
C ASP A 193 -11.43 11.16 16.13
N GLY A 194 -10.33 11.89 16.33
CA GLY A 194 -9.11 11.39 16.98
C GLY A 194 -8.21 10.53 16.09
N SER A 195 -8.59 10.28 14.84
CA SER A 195 -7.70 9.68 13.85
C SER A 195 -6.65 10.69 13.36
N VAL A 196 -5.58 10.18 12.75
CA VAL A 196 -4.55 11.00 12.12
C VAL A 196 -4.36 10.60 10.67
N SER A 197 -3.95 11.54 9.84
CA SER A 197 -3.75 11.33 8.41
C SER A 197 -2.41 11.90 7.94
N VAL A 198 -1.80 11.21 6.98
CA VAL A 198 -0.80 11.79 6.06
C VAL A 198 -1.41 11.76 4.67
N ILE A 199 -1.52 12.93 4.03
CA ILE A 199 -1.96 13.02 2.63
C ILE A 199 -0.73 13.27 1.79
N VAL A 200 -0.38 12.34 0.91
CA VAL A 200 0.72 12.48 -0.06
C VAL A 200 0.19 12.67 -1.47
N GLY A 201 0.96 13.28 -2.34
CA GLY A 201 0.80 13.08 -3.78
C GLY A 201 1.53 14.06 -4.67
N ALA A 202 1.37 13.87 -5.97
CA ALA A 202 2.09 14.62 -7.00
C ALA A 202 1.20 14.87 -8.22
N MET A 203 1.75 15.58 -9.20
CA MET A 203 1.21 15.62 -10.56
C MET A 203 1.97 14.58 -11.40
N ASP A 204 1.24 13.75 -12.14
CA ASP A 204 1.80 12.95 -13.22
C ASP A 204 2.05 13.86 -14.42
N LEU A 205 3.32 14.09 -14.77
CA LEU A 205 3.68 15.08 -15.79
C LEU A 205 3.16 14.73 -17.21
N PRO A 206 3.20 13.46 -17.67
CA PRO A 206 2.74 13.11 -19.01
C PRO A 206 1.26 13.38 -19.21
N SER A 207 0.41 12.99 -18.24
CA SER A 207 -1.04 13.21 -18.33
C SER A 207 -1.50 14.54 -17.74
N ARG A 208 -0.64 15.25 -17.00
CA ARG A 208 -0.97 16.43 -16.17
C ARG A 208 -2.11 16.17 -15.19
N THR A 209 -2.29 14.91 -14.79
CA THR A 209 -3.28 14.51 -13.80
C THR A 209 -2.69 14.56 -12.40
N HIS A 210 -3.54 14.74 -11.41
CA HIS A 210 -3.12 14.88 -10.02
C HIS A 210 -3.61 13.67 -9.26
N TRP A 211 -2.73 13.01 -8.53
CA TRP A 211 -3.10 11.93 -7.61
C TRP A 211 -2.79 12.33 -6.18
N ARG A 212 -3.65 11.92 -5.24
CA ARG A 212 -3.44 12.07 -3.80
C ARG A 212 -3.84 10.77 -3.11
N VAL A 213 -3.11 10.39 -2.08
CA VAL A 213 -3.45 9.26 -1.20
C VAL A 213 -3.45 9.79 0.23
N GLU A 214 -4.61 9.76 0.87
CA GLU A 214 -4.72 9.91 2.32
C GLU A 214 -4.46 8.55 2.96
N VAL A 215 -3.38 8.46 3.74
CA VAL A 215 -3.10 7.35 4.65
C VAL A 215 -3.66 7.76 6.01
N ARG A 216 -4.79 7.17 6.41
CA ARG A 216 -5.50 7.49 7.66
C ARG A 216 -5.39 6.36 8.65
N LEU A 217 -5.01 6.68 9.89
CA LEU A 217 -4.97 5.78 11.03
C LEU A 217 -6.07 6.13 12.04
N PRO A 218 -7.13 5.31 12.18
CA PRO A 218 -8.12 5.47 13.23
C PRO A 218 -7.51 5.44 14.63
N SER A 219 -8.14 6.16 15.56
CA SER A 219 -7.81 6.16 17.00
C SER A 219 -8.09 4.84 17.69
N ASP A 220 -9.05 4.06 17.18
CA ASP A 220 -9.69 2.91 17.85
C ASP A 220 -9.53 1.57 17.09
N ARG A 221 -8.70 1.50 16.03
CA ARG A 221 -8.59 0.32 15.15
C ARG A 221 -7.15 -0.13 14.87
N ALA A 222 -6.98 -1.43 14.69
CA ALA A 222 -5.73 -2.08 14.30
C ALA A 222 -5.59 -2.25 12.77
N TYR A 223 -6.07 -1.28 12.00
CA TYR A 223 -5.88 -1.19 10.55
C TYR A 223 -5.67 0.28 10.17
N PHE A 224 -5.13 0.54 8.98
CA PHE A 224 -5.11 1.87 8.37
C PHE A 224 -5.87 1.86 7.04
N GLU A 225 -6.28 3.03 6.60
CA GLU A 225 -7.03 3.23 5.37
C GLU A 225 -6.16 3.97 4.36
N THR A 226 -6.24 3.61 3.08
CA THR A 226 -5.77 4.43 1.97
C THR A 226 -6.99 4.96 1.22
N ARG A 227 -7.14 6.28 1.14
CA ARG A 227 -8.20 6.94 0.37
C ARG A 227 -7.58 7.69 -0.79
N VAL A 228 -7.95 7.32 -2.00
CA VAL A 228 -7.33 7.84 -3.21
C VAL A 228 -8.20 8.89 -3.87
N LEU A 229 -7.55 9.93 -4.37
CA LEU A 229 -8.14 10.90 -5.26
C LEU A 229 -7.27 10.98 -6.51
N TRP A 230 -7.85 10.71 -7.67
CA TRP A 230 -7.25 11.04 -8.96
C TRP A 230 -8.11 12.09 -9.65
N ARG A 231 -7.48 13.16 -10.12
CA ARG A 231 -8.14 14.28 -10.76
C ARG A 231 -7.46 14.59 -12.08
N ASN A 232 -8.23 14.58 -13.16
CA ASN A 232 -7.84 15.16 -14.43
C ASN A 232 -8.34 16.62 -14.49
N PRO A 233 -7.47 17.63 -14.36
CA PRO A 233 -7.88 19.03 -14.48
C PRO A 233 -7.93 19.52 -15.93
N THR A 234 -7.56 18.68 -16.90
CA THR A 234 -7.48 19.05 -18.31
C THR A 234 -8.82 18.83 -19.03
N THR A 235 -8.96 19.36 -20.24
CA THR A 235 -10.12 19.14 -21.10
C THR A 235 -10.03 17.86 -21.93
N GLN A 236 -8.89 17.17 -21.90
CA GLN A 236 -8.64 15.96 -22.69
C GLN A 236 -8.81 14.74 -21.81
N GLU A 237 -9.34 13.66 -22.37
CA GLU A 237 -9.34 12.36 -21.71
C GLU A 237 -7.90 11.91 -21.46
N GLN A 238 -7.68 11.28 -20.31
CA GLN A 238 -6.37 10.80 -19.89
C GLN A 238 -6.49 9.33 -19.49
N ALA A 239 -5.45 8.56 -19.77
CA ALA A 239 -5.36 7.18 -19.31
C ALA A 239 -5.40 7.16 -17.77
N TYR A 240 -6.18 6.22 -17.23
CA TYR A 240 -6.25 5.97 -15.80
C TYR A 240 -5.69 4.58 -15.52
N TYR A 241 -4.60 4.55 -14.76
CA TYR A 241 -4.01 3.36 -14.19
C TYR A 241 -3.84 3.63 -12.70
N ASN A 242 -4.26 2.69 -11.86
CA ASN A 242 -3.97 2.71 -10.44
C ASN A 242 -3.60 1.32 -9.95
N TRP A 243 -2.47 1.18 -9.26
CA TRP A 243 -2.22 -0.01 -8.44
C TRP A 243 -1.53 0.37 -7.13
N MET A 244 -2.07 -0.12 -6.03
CA MET A 244 -1.46 -0.04 -4.71
C MET A 244 -0.65 -1.30 -4.49
N THR A 245 0.67 -1.24 -4.67
CA THR A 245 1.55 -2.43 -4.67
C THR A 245 2.21 -2.59 -3.32
N ALA A 246 1.65 -3.46 -2.50
CA ALA A 246 2.15 -3.80 -1.18
C ALA A 246 3.13 -4.97 -1.25
N ALA A 247 4.11 -4.99 -0.34
CA ALA A 247 5.06 -6.08 -0.19
C ALA A 247 4.79 -6.86 1.10
N ALA A 248 5.06 -8.16 1.06
CA ALA A 248 5.01 -9.04 2.21
C ALA A 248 6.22 -9.99 2.21
N PHE A 249 6.51 -10.61 3.36
CA PHE A 249 7.59 -11.60 3.44
C PHE A 249 7.24 -12.83 2.61
N ALA A 250 8.20 -13.32 1.84
CA ALA A 250 8.04 -14.51 1.03
C ALA A 250 8.58 -15.73 1.79
N GLN A 251 7.71 -16.38 2.55
CA GLN A 251 8.08 -17.51 3.41
C GLN A 251 7.44 -18.81 2.92
N ASP A 252 8.10 -19.95 3.13
CA ASP A 252 7.64 -21.26 2.66
C ASP A 252 6.26 -21.66 3.20
N ASP A 253 5.89 -21.13 4.37
CA ASP A 253 4.61 -21.39 5.03
C ASP A 253 3.52 -20.36 4.70
N LEU A 254 3.82 -19.37 3.87
CA LEU A 254 2.86 -18.38 3.41
C LEU A 254 1.81 -19.03 2.51
N VAL A 255 0.55 -18.83 2.87
CA VAL A 255 -0.60 -19.14 2.02
C VAL A 255 -1.40 -17.88 1.76
N MET A 256 -1.56 -17.55 0.49
CA MET A 256 -2.36 -16.45 0.00
C MET A 256 -3.84 -16.87 -0.05
N THR A 257 -4.72 -15.93 0.26
CA THR A 257 -6.17 -16.07 0.04
C THR A 257 -6.57 -14.99 -0.94
N ILE A 258 -6.82 -15.39 -2.20
CA ILE A 258 -7.24 -14.50 -3.27
C ILE A 258 -8.48 -15.14 -3.91
N PRO A 259 -9.69 -14.61 -3.62
CA PRO A 259 -10.93 -15.17 -4.13
C PRO A 259 -10.99 -15.19 -5.66
N GLY A 260 -11.47 -16.29 -6.22
CA GLY A 260 -11.45 -16.52 -7.66
C GLY A 260 -11.29 -17.98 -8.03
N ASN A 261 -11.53 -18.29 -9.30
CA ASN A 261 -11.38 -19.63 -9.88
C ASN A 261 -10.51 -19.64 -11.15
N THR A 262 -10.02 -18.47 -11.55
CA THR A 262 -9.23 -18.26 -12.76
C THR A 262 -8.16 -17.21 -12.44
N TYR A 263 -6.98 -17.32 -13.04
CA TYR A 263 -6.05 -16.19 -13.09
C TYR A 263 -5.69 -15.84 -14.54
N LEU A 264 -5.42 -14.56 -14.77
CA LEU A 264 -4.86 -14.05 -16.02
C LEU A 264 -3.36 -13.84 -15.85
N GLY A 265 -2.58 -14.41 -16.77
CA GLY A 265 -1.16 -14.16 -16.90
C GLY A 265 -0.86 -12.73 -17.33
N HIS A 266 0.40 -12.47 -17.66
CA HIS A 266 0.83 -11.21 -18.25
C HIS A 266 1.51 -11.56 -19.58
N PRO A 267 0.83 -11.40 -20.73
CA PRO A 267 -0.14 -10.34 -21.04
C PRO A 267 -1.66 -10.63 -20.89
N GLY A 268 -2.12 -11.84 -20.56
CA GLY A 268 -3.56 -12.04 -20.27
C GLY A 268 -4.13 -13.42 -20.55
N GLU A 269 -3.26 -14.42 -20.69
CA GLU A 269 -3.64 -15.81 -20.91
C GLU A 269 -4.40 -16.35 -19.70
N ARG A 270 -5.44 -17.14 -19.97
CA ARG A 270 -6.31 -17.71 -18.94
C ARG A 270 -5.73 -19.02 -18.41
N TYR A 271 -5.71 -19.16 -17.09
CA TYR A 271 -5.36 -20.40 -16.39
C TYR A 271 -6.28 -20.64 -15.20
N ASP A 272 -6.32 -21.87 -14.70
CA ASP A 272 -7.14 -22.23 -13.55
C ASP A 272 -6.50 -21.77 -12.24
N TRP A 273 -7.34 -21.46 -11.25
CA TRP A 273 -6.93 -21.01 -9.91
C TRP A 273 -7.86 -21.63 -8.85
N PRO A 274 -7.38 -21.91 -7.62
CA PRO A 274 -5.99 -21.80 -7.16
C PRO A 274 -5.15 -23.06 -7.43
N ILE A 275 -5.71 -24.07 -8.10
CA ILE A 275 -5.02 -25.32 -8.42
C ILE A 275 -4.79 -25.36 -9.94
N ASP A 276 -3.57 -25.67 -10.36
CA ASP A 276 -3.24 -25.83 -11.78
C ASP A 276 -3.49 -27.26 -12.31
N ASP A 277 -3.22 -27.46 -13.60
CA ASP A 277 -3.40 -28.73 -14.30
C ASP A 277 -2.44 -29.84 -13.83
N GLN A 278 -1.41 -29.51 -13.06
CA GLN A 278 -0.55 -30.49 -12.39
C GLN A 278 -0.90 -30.72 -10.92
N GLY A 279 -1.99 -30.12 -10.43
CA GLY A 279 -2.48 -30.31 -9.06
C GLY A 279 -1.72 -29.50 -7.99
N ARG A 280 -0.94 -28.48 -8.39
CA ARG A 280 -0.21 -27.62 -7.44
C ARG A 280 -1.12 -26.51 -6.93
N LEU A 281 -1.04 -26.21 -5.64
CA LEU A 281 -1.78 -25.11 -5.01
C LEU A 281 -1.02 -23.79 -5.18
N LEU A 282 -1.36 -23.03 -6.22
CA LEU A 282 -0.70 -21.77 -6.59
C LEU A 282 -0.81 -20.68 -5.52
N SER A 283 -1.80 -20.77 -4.63
CA SER A 283 -1.94 -19.86 -3.50
C SER A 283 -0.94 -20.13 -2.37
N ALA A 284 -0.30 -21.31 -2.32
CA ALA A 284 0.77 -21.61 -1.38
C ALA A 284 2.13 -21.22 -1.97
N TYR A 285 2.88 -20.34 -1.31
CA TYR A 285 4.14 -19.80 -1.83
C TYR A 285 5.13 -20.92 -2.23
N ARG A 286 5.34 -21.91 -1.35
CA ARG A 286 6.25 -23.04 -1.60
C ARG A 286 5.92 -23.87 -2.86
N GLU A 287 4.67 -23.90 -3.30
CA GLU A 287 4.25 -24.71 -4.46
C GLU A 287 4.46 -23.98 -5.79
N ASN A 288 4.96 -22.75 -5.74
CA ASN A 288 5.33 -21.94 -6.91
C ASN A 288 6.77 -22.17 -7.38
N ALA A 289 7.44 -23.23 -6.92
CA ALA A 289 8.82 -23.59 -7.27
C ALA A 289 8.96 -24.20 -8.68
N PHE A 290 8.41 -23.55 -9.69
CA PHE A 290 8.45 -23.98 -11.09
C PHE A 290 8.50 -22.76 -12.03
N GLY A 291 9.02 -22.93 -13.25
CA GLY A 291 9.06 -21.88 -14.26
C GLY A 291 9.75 -20.58 -13.81
N GLY A 292 9.36 -19.45 -14.43
CA GLY A 292 9.85 -18.11 -14.09
C GLY A 292 8.99 -17.39 -13.05
N ASN A 293 9.10 -16.06 -13.03
CA ASN A 293 8.29 -15.17 -12.18
C ASN A 293 6.78 -15.42 -12.38
N LYS A 294 5.99 -15.14 -11.35
CA LYS A 294 4.52 -15.26 -11.37
C LYS A 294 3.87 -13.91 -11.37
N SER A 295 2.78 -13.80 -12.12
CA SER A 295 1.91 -12.63 -12.19
C SER A 295 0.48 -13.14 -12.29
N PHE A 296 -0.13 -13.42 -11.15
CA PHE A 296 -1.49 -13.94 -11.06
C PHE A 296 -2.46 -12.78 -10.87
N HIS A 297 -3.21 -12.43 -11.93
CA HIS A 297 -4.36 -11.52 -11.81
C HIS A 297 -5.59 -12.39 -11.60
N VAL A 298 -5.99 -12.58 -10.36
CA VAL A 298 -7.05 -13.53 -10.00
C VAL A 298 -8.42 -12.92 -10.27
N VAL A 299 -9.30 -13.70 -10.88
CA VAL A 299 -10.65 -13.31 -11.28
C VAL A 299 -11.62 -14.48 -11.06
N GLY A 300 -12.91 -14.21 -11.24
CA GLY A 300 -13.98 -15.22 -11.22
C GLY A 300 -14.79 -15.27 -9.93
N GLU A 301 -14.49 -14.42 -8.95
CA GLU A 301 -15.29 -14.27 -7.73
C GLU A 301 -15.33 -12.80 -7.30
N MET A 302 -16.50 -12.34 -6.81
CA MET A 302 -16.71 -10.96 -6.37
C MET A 302 -16.65 -10.89 -4.84
N ASN A 303 -15.45 -10.76 -4.30
CA ASN A 303 -15.25 -10.59 -2.86
C ASN A 303 -14.45 -9.33 -2.54
N ASP A 304 -14.75 -8.76 -1.38
CA ASP A 304 -14.20 -7.50 -0.90
C ASP A 304 -12.85 -7.64 -0.20
N PHE A 305 -12.21 -8.80 -0.26
CA PHE A 305 -10.96 -9.06 0.47
C PHE A 305 -9.99 -9.95 -0.29
N PHE A 306 -8.71 -9.83 0.07
CA PHE A 306 -7.68 -10.83 -0.18
C PHE A 306 -6.51 -10.59 0.80
N GLY A 307 -5.62 -11.56 0.96
CA GLY A 307 -4.53 -11.46 1.93
C GLY A 307 -3.60 -12.65 1.93
N GLY A 308 -2.78 -12.76 2.98
CA GLY A 308 -1.86 -13.86 3.18
C GLY A 308 -1.69 -14.18 4.65
N TYR A 309 -1.39 -15.44 4.95
CA TYR A 309 -1.26 -15.94 6.30
C TYR A 309 -0.02 -16.85 6.44
N TYR A 310 0.78 -16.59 7.46
CA TYR A 310 1.98 -17.35 7.82
C TYR A 310 1.60 -18.37 8.90
N LYS A 311 1.61 -19.65 8.52
CA LYS A 311 1.09 -20.73 9.39
C LYS A 311 1.92 -20.94 10.65
N SER A 312 3.23 -20.73 10.59
CA SER A 312 4.15 -21.02 11.70
C SER A 312 4.07 -19.95 12.79
N ASP A 313 3.90 -18.69 12.38
CA ASP A 313 3.92 -17.53 13.27
C ASP A 313 2.52 -17.03 13.67
N ASP A 314 1.45 -17.71 13.19
CA ASP A 314 0.04 -17.40 13.47
C ASP A 314 -0.31 -15.91 13.27
N TYR A 315 0.10 -15.36 12.13
CA TYR A 315 -0.25 -14.00 11.73
C TYR A 315 -0.38 -13.85 10.23
N GLY A 316 -0.95 -12.75 9.78
CA GLY A 316 -1.09 -12.47 8.38
C GLY A 316 -1.23 -10.99 8.08
N PHE A 317 -1.57 -10.73 6.83
CA PHE A 317 -1.91 -9.43 6.31
C PHE A 317 -3.14 -9.58 5.42
N GLY A 318 -3.88 -8.49 5.27
CA GLY A 318 -5.08 -8.50 4.46
C GLY A 318 -5.36 -7.11 3.94
N HIS A 319 -6.07 -7.09 2.83
CA HIS A 319 -6.66 -5.91 2.26
C HIS A 319 -8.17 -6.13 2.19
N TRP A 320 -8.91 -5.07 2.51
CA TRP A 320 -10.35 -5.03 2.35
C TRP A 320 -10.76 -3.75 1.65
N SER A 321 -11.62 -3.88 0.64
CA SER A 321 -12.36 -2.78 0.04
C SER A 321 -13.52 -3.33 -0.77
N LYS A 322 -14.51 -2.49 -1.08
CA LYS A 322 -15.63 -2.92 -1.92
C LYS A 322 -15.11 -3.33 -3.29
N TYR A 323 -15.47 -4.53 -3.75
CA TYR A 323 -15.07 -5.06 -5.06
C TYR A 323 -15.43 -4.10 -6.20
N GLY A 324 -16.61 -3.47 -6.14
CA GLY A 324 -17.06 -2.51 -7.15
C GLY A 324 -16.28 -1.19 -7.18
N ASP A 325 -15.44 -0.92 -6.17
CA ASP A 325 -14.54 0.23 -6.11
C ASP A 325 -13.09 -0.20 -6.39
N MET A 326 -12.68 -1.41 -6.00
CA MET A 326 -11.35 -1.96 -6.27
C MET A 326 -11.39 -3.44 -6.69
N PRO A 327 -11.71 -3.76 -7.95
CA PRO A 327 -11.95 -5.14 -8.37
C PRO A 327 -10.67 -5.94 -8.62
N GLY A 328 -9.53 -5.27 -8.88
CA GLY A 328 -8.30 -5.96 -9.28
C GLY A 328 -7.56 -6.54 -8.10
N GLN A 329 -7.27 -7.83 -8.14
CA GLN A 329 -6.45 -8.55 -7.16
C GLN A 329 -5.29 -9.22 -7.87
N LYS A 330 -4.06 -8.83 -7.50
CA LYS A 330 -2.85 -9.32 -8.15
C LYS A 330 -1.85 -9.85 -7.15
N LEU A 331 -1.23 -10.97 -7.51
CA LEU A 331 -0.08 -11.57 -6.83
C LEU A 331 1.11 -11.65 -7.78
N TRP A 332 2.23 -11.06 -7.37
CA TRP A 332 3.51 -11.17 -8.05
C TRP A 332 4.52 -11.92 -7.19
N LEU A 333 5.21 -12.89 -7.80
CA LEU A 333 6.29 -13.64 -7.19
C LEU A 333 7.52 -13.59 -8.09
N TRP A 334 8.69 -13.29 -7.53
CA TRP A 334 9.93 -13.68 -8.21
C TRP A 334 10.02 -15.20 -8.31
N ALA A 335 10.70 -15.70 -9.34
CA ALA A 335 10.96 -17.12 -9.47
C ALA A 335 11.66 -17.65 -8.20
N LEU A 336 11.21 -18.79 -7.66
CA LEU A 336 11.84 -19.39 -6.47
C LEU A 336 13.20 -20.03 -6.81
N SER A 337 13.56 -20.10 -8.10
CA SER A 337 14.87 -20.54 -8.57
C SER A 337 15.93 -19.43 -8.43
N ARG A 338 17.18 -19.74 -8.80
CA ARG A 338 18.29 -18.76 -8.84
C ARG A 338 17.95 -17.54 -9.69
N GLN A 339 17.07 -17.66 -10.70
CA GLN A 339 16.62 -16.54 -11.52
C GLN A 339 15.96 -15.44 -10.68
N GLY A 340 15.15 -15.79 -9.68
CA GLY A 340 14.55 -14.80 -8.78
C GLY A 340 15.41 -14.51 -7.56
N GLY A 341 16.23 -15.48 -7.13
CA GLY A 341 17.19 -15.31 -6.03
C GLY A 341 18.17 -14.15 -6.20
N ILE A 342 18.52 -13.77 -7.44
CA ILE A 342 19.37 -12.58 -7.69
C ILE A 342 18.76 -11.29 -7.11
N TRP A 343 17.43 -11.21 -6.99
CA TRP A 343 16.76 -10.00 -6.53
C TRP A 343 16.89 -9.78 -5.03
N GLU A 344 17.21 -10.83 -4.25
CA GLU A 344 17.43 -10.70 -2.80
C GLU A 344 18.64 -9.80 -2.52
N ASP A 345 19.71 -9.99 -3.29
CA ASP A 345 20.92 -9.20 -3.15
C ASP A 345 20.82 -7.86 -3.88
N LEU A 346 19.88 -7.71 -4.82
CA LEU A 346 19.75 -6.49 -5.61
C LEU A 346 18.82 -5.46 -4.97
N LEU A 347 17.89 -5.82 -4.09
CA LEU A 347 16.78 -4.96 -3.63
C LEU A 347 16.74 -4.60 -2.15
#